data_AF-A0A074WU70-F1
#
_entry.id   AF-A0A074WU70-F1
#
_cell.length_a   1.000
_cell.length_b   1.000
_cell.length_c   1.000
_cell.angle_alpha   90.00
_cell.angle_beta   90.00
_cell.angle_gamma   90.00
#
_symmetry.space_group_name_H-M   'P 1'
#
loop_
_entity.id
_entity.type
_entity.pdbx_description
1 polymer ?
#
loop_
_entity_poly.entity_id
_entity_poly.type
_entity_poly.pdbx_seq_one_letter_code
_entity_poly.pdbx_strand_id
1 'polypeptide(L)' 'LSSLPVEMLDKIFQSVDNPDLVNLRLVSKHICAIANRPFAVRNFTSRHHVLTQDSLEALLAISTHNVFGTYIKE' A
#
# COMPACT_ATOMS: atom_id res chain seq x y z
N LEU A 1 7.78 17.34 4.27
CA LEU A 1 6.99 16.15 4.70
C LEU A 1 7.45 15.62 6.05
N SER A 2 8.74 15.39 6.25
CA SER A 2 9.31 14.82 7.50
C SER A 2 9.12 15.65 8.77
N SER A 3 8.70 16.92 8.67
CA SER A 3 8.37 17.78 9.82
C SER A 3 6.89 17.75 10.21
N LEU A 4 6.03 17.06 9.44
CA LEU A 4 4.60 16.97 9.71
C LEU A 4 4.28 15.79 10.66
N PRO A 5 3.26 15.91 11.51
CA PRO A 5 2.72 14.78 12.26
C PRO A 5 2.24 13.65 11.33
N VAL A 6 2.33 12.41 11.81
CA VAL A 6 1.97 11.22 11.04
C VAL A 6 0.50 11.23 10.62
N GLU A 7 -0.39 11.80 11.43
CA GLU A 7 -1.82 11.92 11.17
C GLU A 7 -2.11 12.86 10.00
N MET A 8 -1.30 13.92 9.84
CA MET A 8 -1.40 14.82 8.70
C MET A 8 -0.85 14.16 7.44
N LEU A 9 0.24 13.41 7.55
CA LEU A 9 0.78 12.63 6.44
C LEU A 9 -0.21 11.56 5.96
N ASP A 10 -0.86 10.84 6.88
CA ASP A 10 -1.86 9.83 6.53
C ASP A 10 -3.06 10.46 5.80
N LYS A 11 -3.56 11.62 6.26
CA LYS A 11 -4.61 12.36 5.56
C LYS A 11 -4.19 12.78 4.14
N ILE A 12 -2.99 13.33 3.98
CA ILE A 12 -2.47 13.69 2.66
C ILE A 12 -2.40 12.45 1.77
N PHE A 13 -1.86 11.34 2.27
CA PHE A 13 -1.64 10.13 1.47
C PHE A 13 -2.94 9.41 1.11
N GLN A 14 -4.00 9.57 1.90
CA GLN A 14 -5.34 9.10 1.54
C GLN A 14 -5.96 9.93 0.39
N SER A 15 -5.55 11.19 0.23
CA SER A 15 -6.10 12.13 -0.77
C SER A 15 -5.32 12.20 -2.09
N VAL A 16 -4.09 11.69 -2.17
CA VAL A 16 -3.33 11.66 -3.45
C VAL A 16 -3.78 10.52 -4.35
N ASP A 17 -3.48 10.61 -5.65
CA ASP A 17 -3.76 9.55 -6.62
C ASP A 17 -2.81 8.35 -6.48
N ASN A 18 -3.18 7.21 -7.07
CA ASN A 18 -2.41 5.97 -6.92
C ASN A 18 -0.96 6.07 -7.46
N PRO A 19 -0.69 6.72 -8.61
CA PRO A 19 0.68 6.92 -9.09
C PRO A 19 1.53 7.75 -8.12
N ASP A 20 0.93 8.80 -7.54
CA ASP A 20 1.62 9.65 -6.57
C ASP A 20 1.92 8.90 -5.27
N LEU A 21 1.03 8.00 -4.86
CA LEU A 21 1.23 7.15 -3.70
C LEU A 21 2.41 6.18 -3.88
N VAL A 22 2.64 5.68 -5.09
CA VAL A 22 3.84 4.91 -5.42
C VAL A 22 5.08 5.78 -5.35
N ASN A 23 5.03 6.99 -5.91
CA ASN A 23 6.16 7.94 -5.88
C ASN A 23 6.53 8.34 -4.44
N LEU A 24 5.54 8.54 -3.57
CA LEU A 24 5.78 8.83 -2.14
C LEU A 24 6.55 7.70 -1.45
N ARG A 25 6.29 6.44 -1.79
CA ARG A 25 7.02 5.28 -1.24
C ARG A 25 8.50 5.27 -1.60
N LEU A 26 8.91 6.01 -2.63
CA LEU A 26 10.30 6.11 -3.07
C LEU A 26 11.07 7.28 -2.42
N VAL A 27 10.39 8.21 -1.75
CA VAL A 27 11.01 9.42 -1.17
C VAL A 27 12.00 9.10 -0.05
N SER A 28 11.61 8.26 0.90
CA SER A 28 12.45 7.83 2.02
C SER A 28 11.86 6.63 2.75
N LYS A 29 12.66 5.94 3.57
CA LYS A 29 12.19 4.82 4.40
C LYS A 29 11.04 5.21 5.34
N HIS A 30 11.10 6.42 5.91
CA HIS A 30 10.06 6.92 6.81
C HIS A 30 8.74 7.17 6.07
N ILE A 31 8.79 7.89 4.95
CA ILE A 31 7.60 8.15 4.13
C ILE A 31 7.04 6.85 3.55
N CYS A 32 7.90 5.91 3.13
CA CYS A 32 7.49 4.59 2.68
C CYS A 32 6.70 3.83 3.74
N ALA A 33 7.17 3.82 4.99
CA ALA A 33 6.46 3.16 6.08
C ALA A 33 5.04 3.70 6.29
N ILE A 34 4.87 5.03 6.20
CA ILE A 34 3.57 5.69 6.35
C ILE A 34 2.69 5.42 5.12
N ALA A 35 3.24 5.49 3.90
CA ALA A 35 2.51 5.29 2.65
C ALA A 35 2.10 3.83 2.40
N ASN A 36 2.73 2.85 3.06
CA ASN A 36 2.39 1.43 2.90
C ASN A 36 0.94 1.12 3.27
N ARG A 37 0.40 1.73 4.33
CA ARG A 37 -0.99 1.49 4.75
C ARG A 37 -2.01 2.01 3.73
N PRO A 38 -1.98 3.29 3.31
CA PRO A 38 -2.86 3.78 2.24
C PRO A 38 -2.70 2.99 0.93
N PHE A 39 -1.46 2.61 0.58
CA PHE A 39 -1.18 1.84 -0.62
C PHE A 39 -1.86 0.46 -0.56
N ALA A 40 -1.70 -0.24 0.56
CA ALA A 40 -2.28 -1.56 0.76
C ALA A 40 -3.80 -1.50 0.78
N VAL A 41 -4.39 -0.55 1.52
CA VAL A 41 -5.85 -0.36 1.55
C VAL A 41 -6.38 -0.11 0.14
N ARG A 42 -5.72 0.72 -0.67
CA ARG A 42 -6.21 1.05 -2.01
C ARG A 42 -6.06 -0.10 -3.01
N ASN A 43 -4.96 -0.85 -2.96
CA ASN A 43 -4.62 -1.83 -4.00
C ASN A 43 -4.99 -3.28 -3.61
N PHE A 44 -5.17 -3.58 -2.32
CA PHE A 44 -5.44 -4.95 -1.84
C PHE A 44 -6.81 -5.13 -1.19
N THR A 45 -7.60 -4.06 -1.00
CA THR A 45 -8.97 -4.19 -0.44
C THR A 45 -9.96 -4.75 -1.46
N SER A 46 -9.89 -4.34 -2.73
CA SER A 46 -10.81 -4.83 -3.76
C SER A 46 -10.24 -6.09 -4.43
N ARG A 47 -10.98 -7.20 -4.28
CA ARG A 47 -10.69 -8.47 -4.95
C ARG A 47 -11.18 -8.41 -6.40
N HIS A 48 -10.43 -7.77 -7.28
CA HIS A 48 -10.60 -7.94 -8.72
C HIS A 48 -9.48 -8.84 -9.23
N HIS A 49 -9.66 -10.15 -9.03
CA HIS A 49 -8.73 -11.14 -9.53
C HIS A 49 -9.25 -11.66 -10.87
N VAL A 50 -8.46 -11.45 -11.92
CA VAL A 50 -8.52 -12.33 -13.08
C VAL A 50 -7.83 -13.61 -12.62
N LEU A 51 -8.58 -14.70 -12.43
CA LEU A 51 -8.05 -15.98 -11.96
C LEU A 51 -7.10 -16.60 -13.01
N THR A 52 -5.87 -16.13 -13.02
CA THR A 52 -4.74 -16.71 -13.76
C THR A 52 -3.72 -17.29 -12.77
N GLN A 53 -2.86 -18.18 -13.23
CA GLN A 53 -1.75 -18.69 -12.42
C GLN A 53 -0.91 -17.55 -11.84
N ASP A 54 -0.52 -16.58 -12.67
CA ASP A 54 0.26 -15.41 -12.25
C ASP A 54 -0.43 -14.59 -11.15
N SER A 55 -1.76 -14.43 -11.26
CA SER A 55 -2.52 -13.69 -10.25
C SER A 55 -2.56 -14.40 -8.89
N LEU A 56 -2.57 -15.73 -8.89
CA LEU A 56 -2.56 -16.56 -7.68
C LEU A 56 -1.18 -16.55 -7.03
N GLU A 57 -0.13 -16.65 -7.83
CA GLU A 57 1.26 -16.53 -7.36
C GLU A 57 1.51 -15.15 -6.75
N ALA A 58 1.04 -14.08 -7.41
CA ALA A 58 1.13 -12.72 -6.88
C ALA A 58 0.36 -12.56 -5.56
N LEU A 59 -0.86 -13.11 -5.47
CA LEU A 59 -1.64 -13.08 -4.25
C LEU A 59 -0.93 -13.80 -3.09
N LEU A 60 -0.33 -14.97 -3.35
CA LEU A 60 0.46 -15.70 -2.36
C LEU A 60 1.70 -14.93 -1.92
N ALA A 61 2.38 -14.27 -2.84
CA ALA A 61 3.54 -13.43 -2.52
C ALA A 61 3.14 -12.23 -1.64
N ILE A 62 1.99 -11.60 -1.92
CA ILE A 62 1.48 -10.48 -1.11
C ILE A 62 1.01 -10.96 0.27
N SER A 63 0.34 -12.11 0.36
CA SER A 63 -0.19 -12.65 1.63
C SER A 63 0.89 -13.10 2.61
N THR A 64 2.03 -13.54 2.10
CA THR A 64 3.20 -13.92 2.92
C THR A 64 4.13 -12.74 3.25
N HIS A 65 3.88 -11.55 2.69
CA HIS A 65 4.73 -10.38 2.91
C HIS A 65 4.53 -9.76 4.30
N ASN A 66 5.61 -9.60 5.07
CA ASN A 66 5.58 -9.10 6.46
C ASN A 66 4.88 -7.73 6.66
N VAL A 67 4.92 -6.85 5.66
CA VAL A 67 4.23 -5.54 5.69
C VAL A 67 2.82 -5.62 5.12
N PHE A 68 2.57 -6.43 4.08
CA PHE A 68 1.34 -6.33 3.28
C PHE A 68 0.31 -7.40 3.60
N GLY A 69 0.74 -8.56 4.11
CA GLY A 69 -0.14 -9.65 4.48
C GLY A 69 -1.18 -9.21 5.52
N THR A 70 -0.83 -8.33 6.46
CA THR A 70 -1.75 -7.83 7.50
C THR A 70 -2.87 -6.94 6.96
N TYR A 71 -2.78 -6.49 5.70
CA TYR A 71 -3.79 -5.63 5.07
C TYR A 71 -4.69 -6.38 4.09
N ILE A 72 -4.43 -7.66 3.83
CA ILE A 72 -5.31 -8.51 3.03
C ILE A 72 -6.49 -8.90 3.91
N LYS A 73 -7.71 -8.66 3.42
CA LYS A 73 -8.94 -9.06 4.10
C LYS A 73 -9.36 -10.47 3.64
N GLU A 74 -9.78 -11.31 4.58
CA GLU A 74 -10.43 -12.60 4.32
C GLU A 74 -11.76 -12.44 3.55
#